data_AF-A0A089N393-F1
#
_entry.id   AF-A0A089N393-F1
#
_cell.length_a   1.000
_cell.length_b   1.000
_cell.length_c   1.000
_cell.angle_alpha   90.00
_cell.angle_beta   90.00
_cell.angle_gamma   90.00
#
_symmetry.space_group_name_H-M   'P 1'
#
loop_
_entity.id
_entity.type
_entity.pdbx_description
1 polymer ?
#
loop_
_entity_poly.entity_id
_entity_poly.type
_entity_poly.pdbx_seq_one_letter_code
_entity_poly.pdbx_strand_id
1 'polypeptide(L)'
;MMFYQSLKMAIKSILSGKMRAFLTMLGIIIGVSSVITLVSVGKGTTSQITEQLSSLGTNLLTVNIMGRGATTSLTYEEALALGDIEGVKDVSPVISGSVTAKYGTENTSVTVQGVTPAYESVQSFHVQSGRWLLDIDTEYRQKVALIGSDTAETLFGEGVNPVGEKVQLNGTGFLIVGLLESKGSSLSGSSDETILIPISTAERFLQSKGVRSITIATTSDDNVTTVKDMIEAQLYQKFSNSDSAFSVFDSQEMLETVSSTSDTLSLALGGIAGISLFVGGIGIMNIMIVSVNERTREIGIRKAIGAKKMNILMQFMIESVVLSGFGGLLGVGIGLGASWAIGNYTTMNVATSWDMVLISFVFSLLIGVIFGMMPANKAARMRPIYALRSE
;
A
#
# COMPACT_ATOMS: atom_id res chain seq x y z
N MET A 1 -44.13 11.70 -16.28
CA MET A 1 -44.97 10.48 -16.34
C MET A 1 -44.30 9.30 -17.07
N MET A 2 -43.74 9.46 -18.28
CA MET A 2 -43.14 8.33 -19.03
C MET A 2 -41.97 7.65 -18.30
N PHE A 3 -41.02 8.39 -17.73
CA PHE A 3 -39.83 7.79 -17.09
C PHE A 3 -40.19 6.96 -15.85
N TYR A 4 -41.08 7.46 -15.00
CA TYR A 4 -41.58 6.75 -13.82
C TYR A 4 -42.34 5.47 -14.19
N GLN A 5 -43.17 5.51 -15.25
CA GLN A 5 -43.85 4.32 -15.75
C GLN A 5 -42.87 3.30 -16.35
N SER A 6 -41.86 3.76 -17.10
CA SER A 6 -40.80 2.88 -17.63
C SER A 6 -40.00 2.22 -16.51
N LEU A 7 -39.66 2.94 -15.45
CA LEU A 7 -38.98 2.39 -14.27
C LEU A 7 -39.85 1.33 -13.56
N LYS A 8 -41.14 1.64 -13.34
CA LYS A 8 -42.09 0.71 -12.73
C LYS A 8 -42.28 -0.56 -13.57
N MET A 9 -42.31 -0.42 -14.89
CA MET A 9 -42.39 -1.56 -15.82
C MET A 9 -41.10 -2.38 -15.84
N ALA A 10 -39.93 -1.74 -15.80
CA ALA A 10 -38.64 -2.42 -15.74
C ALA A 10 -38.50 -3.29 -14.47
N ILE A 11 -38.83 -2.72 -13.31
CA ILE A 11 -38.82 -3.45 -12.04
C ILE A 11 -39.78 -4.65 -12.08
N LYS A 12 -41.00 -4.47 -12.59
CA LYS A 12 -41.98 -5.57 -12.73
C LYS A 12 -41.52 -6.66 -13.70
N SER A 13 -40.84 -6.28 -14.78
CA SER A 13 -40.25 -7.20 -15.76
C SER A 13 -39.15 -8.05 -15.10
N ILE A 14 -38.23 -7.42 -14.36
CA ILE A 14 -37.17 -8.07 -13.59
C ILE A 14 -37.75 -9.08 -12.58
N LEU A 15 -38.80 -8.69 -11.84
CA LEU A 15 -39.48 -9.54 -10.87
C LEU A 15 -40.21 -10.74 -11.49
N SER A 16 -40.62 -10.65 -12.75
CA SER A 16 -41.28 -11.76 -13.46
C SER A 16 -40.29 -12.86 -13.89
N GLY A 17 -39.03 -12.50 -14.09
CA GLY A 17 -37.95 -13.40 -14.53
C GLY A 17 -36.80 -13.48 -13.51
N LYS A 18 -37.08 -13.74 -12.24
CA LYS A 18 -36.12 -13.67 -11.12
C LYS A 18 -34.79 -14.39 -11.37
N MET A 19 -34.84 -15.63 -11.86
CA MET A 19 -33.64 -16.44 -12.14
C MET A 19 -32.78 -15.80 -13.23
N ARG A 20 -33.42 -15.35 -14.32
CA ARG A 20 -32.73 -14.70 -15.44
C ARG A 20 -32.11 -13.37 -15.00
N ALA A 21 -32.89 -12.53 -14.32
CA ALA A 21 -32.39 -11.26 -13.81
C ALA A 21 -31.20 -11.46 -12.86
N PHE A 22 -31.29 -12.41 -11.94
CA PHE A 22 -30.18 -12.74 -11.03
C PHE A 22 -28.93 -13.20 -11.77
N LEU A 23 -29.05 -14.15 -12.70
CA LEU A 23 -27.93 -14.64 -13.51
C LEU A 23 -27.30 -13.54 -14.38
N THR A 24 -28.11 -12.59 -14.86
CA THR A 24 -27.61 -11.43 -15.63
C THR A 24 -26.81 -10.49 -14.74
N MET A 25 -27.35 -10.19 -13.55
CA MET A 25 -26.70 -9.29 -12.59
C MET A 25 -25.43 -9.90 -12.01
N LEU A 26 -25.36 -11.24 -11.92
CA LEU A 26 -24.24 -11.94 -11.29
C LEU A 26 -22.87 -11.56 -11.89
N GLY A 27 -22.77 -11.46 -13.21
CA GLY A 27 -21.52 -11.04 -13.86
C GLY A 27 -21.09 -9.62 -13.49
N ILE A 28 -22.06 -8.70 -13.38
CA ILE A 28 -21.82 -7.31 -12.96
C ILE A 28 -21.48 -7.25 -11.47
N ILE A 29 -22.21 -8.01 -10.64
CA ILE A 29 -22.00 -8.08 -9.19
C ILE A 29 -20.58 -8.55 -8.92
N ILE A 30 -20.17 -9.69 -9.50
CA ILE A 30 -18.83 -10.27 -9.33
C ILE A 30 -17.77 -9.31 -9.87
N GLY A 31 -17.99 -8.71 -11.05
CA GLY A 31 -17.05 -7.77 -11.63
C GLY A 31 -16.83 -6.56 -10.73
N VAL A 32 -17.90 -5.83 -10.38
CA VAL A 32 -17.83 -4.63 -9.50
C VAL A 32 -17.28 -4.97 -8.12
N SER A 33 -17.73 -6.07 -7.49
CA SER A 33 -17.25 -6.45 -6.16
C SER A 33 -15.76 -6.78 -6.18
N SER A 34 -15.28 -7.48 -7.22
CA SER A 34 -13.88 -7.85 -7.35
C SER A 34 -12.99 -6.63 -7.55
N VAL A 35 -13.41 -5.64 -8.37
CA VAL A 35 -12.63 -4.39 -8.55
C VAL A 35 -12.45 -3.67 -7.23
N ILE A 36 -13.56 -3.46 -6.52
CA ILE A 36 -13.57 -2.69 -5.27
C ILE A 36 -12.71 -3.40 -4.24
N THR A 37 -12.85 -4.72 -4.12
CA THR A 37 -12.08 -5.50 -3.15
C THR A 37 -10.58 -5.46 -3.46
N LEU A 38 -10.18 -5.81 -4.68
CA LEU A 38 -8.77 -5.93 -5.06
C LEU A 38 -8.04 -4.58 -5.00
N VAL A 39 -8.68 -3.51 -5.47
CA VAL A 39 -8.06 -2.18 -5.44
C VAL A 39 -8.02 -1.61 -4.02
N SER A 40 -9.04 -1.86 -3.18
CA SER A 40 -9.02 -1.40 -1.79
C SER A 40 -7.93 -2.09 -0.97
N VAL A 41 -7.68 -3.39 -1.23
CA VAL A 41 -6.54 -4.11 -0.65
C VAL A 41 -5.23 -3.53 -1.16
N GLY A 42 -5.07 -3.32 -2.48
CA GLY A 42 -3.87 -2.73 -3.06
C GLY A 42 -3.53 -1.35 -2.47
N LYS A 43 -4.52 -0.44 -2.42
CA LYS A 43 -4.35 0.89 -1.81
C LYS A 43 -4.07 0.84 -0.32
N GLY A 44 -4.69 -0.11 0.41
CA GLY A 44 -4.45 -0.30 1.83
C GLY A 44 -3.00 -0.72 2.12
N THR A 45 -2.48 -1.67 1.35
CA THR A 45 -1.07 -2.08 1.40
C THR A 45 -0.14 -0.93 1.06
N THR A 46 -0.44 -0.17 0.01
CA THR A 46 0.37 1.00 -0.36
C THR A 46 0.36 2.06 0.74
N SER A 47 -0.79 2.37 1.32
CA SER A 47 -0.89 3.32 2.43
C SER A 47 -0.07 2.87 3.63
N GLN A 48 -0.09 1.56 3.96
CA GLN A 48 0.71 1.01 5.05
C GLN A 48 2.21 1.14 4.78
N ILE A 49 2.66 0.84 3.56
CA ILE A 49 4.08 1.01 3.18
C ILE A 49 4.46 2.50 3.23
N THR A 50 3.62 3.39 2.68
CA THR A 50 3.84 4.83 2.70
C THR A 50 3.91 5.38 4.12
N GLU A 51 3.04 4.93 5.03
CA GLU A 51 3.05 5.35 6.44
C GLU A 51 4.31 4.85 7.16
N GLN A 52 4.71 3.59 6.93
CA GLN A 52 5.98 3.07 7.44
C GLN A 52 7.17 3.89 6.93
N LEU A 53 7.22 4.21 5.64
CA LEU A 53 8.32 4.99 5.08
C LEU A 53 8.30 6.45 5.54
N SER A 54 7.11 7.05 5.69
CA SER A 54 6.96 8.41 6.21
C SER A 54 7.38 8.50 7.68
N SER A 55 7.16 7.44 8.47
CA SER A 55 7.60 7.37 9.86
C SER A 55 9.13 7.33 10.01
N LEU A 56 9.85 6.90 8.96
CA LEU A 56 11.31 6.97 8.91
C LEU A 56 11.79 8.39 8.60
N GLY A 57 11.00 9.19 7.88
CA GLY A 57 11.34 10.53 7.43
C GLY A 57 11.55 10.62 5.92
N THR A 58 10.90 11.58 5.27
CA THR A 58 10.94 11.78 3.80
C THR A 58 12.22 12.47 3.33
N ASN A 59 12.91 13.17 4.22
CA ASN A 59 14.10 13.98 3.95
C ASN A 59 15.42 13.22 4.24
N LEU A 60 15.38 11.89 4.24
CA LEU A 60 16.52 11.03 4.57
C LEU A 60 17.19 10.43 3.33
N LEU A 61 18.52 10.49 3.32
CA LEU A 61 19.39 9.76 2.40
C LEU A 61 20.14 8.68 3.17
N THR A 62 20.10 7.43 2.69
CA THR A 62 20.87 6.34 3.28
C THR A 62 22.00 5.95 2.35
N VAL A 63 23.22 6.22 2.76
CA VAL A 63 24.45 5.83 2.06
C VAL A 63 24.88 4.46 2.56
N ASN A 64 24.99 3.49 1.65
CA ASN A 64 25.51 2.16 1.95
C ASN A 64 26.81 1.90 1.19
N ILE A 65 27.85 1.48 1.91
CA ILE A 65 29.15 1.11 1.36
C ILE A 65 29.17 -0.40 1.10
N MET A 66 29.20 -0.77 -0.17
CA MET A 66 29.03 -2.14 -0.66
C MET A 66 30.31 -2.98 -0.51
N GLY A 67 31.42 -2.38 -0.07
CA GLY A 67 32.63 -3.12 0.29
C GLY A 67 33.38 -3.72 -0.90
N ARG A 68 33.21 -3.17 -2.11
CA ARG A 68 33.88 -3.63 -3.33
C ARG A 68 35.09 -2.73 -3.62
N GLY A 69 36.31 -3.29 -3.61
CA GLY A 69 37.56 -2.57 -3.86
C GLY A 69 38.53 -2.58 -2.68
N ALA A 70 39.55 -1.72 -2.72
CA ALA A 70 40.57 -1.62 -1.66
C ALA A 70 40.04 -0.98 -0.36
N THR A 71 39.04 -0.10 -0.49
CA THR A 71 38.35 0.57 0.61
C THR A 71 36.96 -0.03 0.76
N THR A 72 36.62 -0.54 1.94
CA THR A 72 35.35 -1.26 2.16
C THR A 72 34.44 -0.62 3.21
N SER A 73 34.88 0.47 3.82
CA SER A 73 34.18 1.25 4.84
C SER A 73 34.73 2.67 4.89
N LEU A 74 33.98 3.58 5.51
CA LEU A 74 34.41 4.93 5.87
C LEU A 74 34.88 4.94 7.34
N THR A 75 35.84 5.78 7.70
CA THR A 75 36.09 6.04 9.14
C THR A 75 34.94 6.85 9.73
N TYR A 76 34.83 6.88 11.05
CA TYR A 76 33.81 7.68 11.73
C TYR A 76 33.91 9.18 11.38
N GLU A 77 35.13 9.73 11.37
CA GLU A 77 35.38 11.13 11.01
C GLU A 77 35.00 11.43 9.56
N GLU A 78 35.32 10.52 8.65
CA GLU A 78 34.96 10.67 7.23
C GLU A 78 33.46 10.59 6.99
N ALA A 79 32.74 9.79 7.77
CA ALA A 79 31.29 9.75 7.73
C ALA A 79 30.69 11.07 8.24
N LEU A 80 31.23 11.61 9.34
CA LEU A 80 30.79 12.90 9.89
C LEU A 80 31.09 14.08 8.96
N ALA A 81 32.17 14.03 8.19
CA ALA A 81 32.52 15.08 7.21
C ALA A 81 31.47 15.24 6.08
N LEU A 82 30.57 14.26 5.89
CA LEU A 82 29.42 14.44 5.00
C LEU A 82 28.42 15.46 5.54
N GLY A 83 28.48 15.79 6.85
CA GLY A 83 27.68 16.83 7.49
C GLY A 83 28.09 18.25 7.10
N ASP A 84 29.29 18.43 6.54
CA ASP A 84 29.80 19.73 6.09
C ASP A 84 29.23 20.14 4.71
N ILE A 85 28.49 19.24 4.04
CA ILE A 85 27.85 19.51 2.76
C ILE A 85 26.66 20.46 2.98
N GLU A 86 26.57 21.51 2.15
CA GLU A 86 25.45 22.45 2.19
C GLU A 86 24.11 21.74 1.97
N GLY A 87 23.13 21.98 2.85
CA GLY A 87 21.81 21.34 2.81
C GLY A 87 21.69 20.06 3.65
N VAL A 88 22.80 19.58 4.23
CA VAL A 88 22.76 18.53 5.26
C VAL A 88 22.42 19.15 6.61
N LYS A 89 21.43 18.57 7.30
CA LYS A 89 21.02 18.96 8.65
C LYS A 89 21.76 18.16 9.71
N ASP A 90 21.86 16.85 9.50
CA ASP A 90 22.45 15.94 10.47
C ASP A 90 22.96 14.65 9.80
N VAL A 91 23.97 14.01 10.40
CA VAL A 91 24.58 12.78 9.90
C VAL A 91 24.68 11.76 11.01
N SER A 92 24.08 10.60 10.77
CA SER A 92 24.07 9.49 11.69
C SER A 92 24.73 8.26 11.06
N PRO A 93 26.04 8.06 11.25
CA PRO A 93 26.69 6.81 10.89
C PRO A 93 26.21 5.67 11.80
N VAL A 94 26.11 4.46 11.25
CA VAL A 94 25.72 3.25 11.99
C VAL A 94 26.71 2.12 11.76
N ILE A 95 27.10 1.47 12.85
CA ILE A 95 27.86 0.21 12.84
C ILE A 95 26.97 -0.88 13.39
N SER A 96 26.58 -1.85 12.58
CA SER A 96 25.73 -2.96 13.02
C SER A 96 26.49 -4.28 13.10
N GLY A 97 26.06 -5.15 14.00
CA GLY A 97 26.56 -6.51 14.14
C GLY A 97 25.59 -7.40 14.92
N SER A 98 25.56 -8.68 14.60
CA SER A 98 24.76 -9.66 15.34
C SER A 98 25.54 -10.15 16.56
N VAL A 99 24.87 -10.15 17.72
CA VAL A 99 25.46 -10.63 18.98
C VAL A 99 24.45 -11.45 19.77
N THR A 100 24.94 -12.30 20.65
CA THR A 100 24.10 -12.97 21.64
C THR A 100 23.97 -12.07 22.87
N ALA A 101 22.75 -11.62 23.13
CA ALA A 101 22.37 -10.97 24.37
C ALA A 101 21.94 -12.01 25.40
N LYS A 102 22.40 -11.86 26.64
CA LYS A 102 22.12 -12.79 27.73
C LYS A 102 21.81 -12.03 29.03
N TYR A 103 20.76 -12.47 29.71
CA TYR A 103 20.41 -12.03 31.05
C TYR A 103 19.91 -13.23 31.86
N GLY A 104 20.57 -13.52 32.99
CA GLY A 104 20.25 -14.71 33.79
C GLY A 104 20.39 -16.02 32.99
N THR A 105 19.28 -16.76 32.87
CA THR A 105 19.16 -17.99 32.06
C THR A 105 18.75 -17.74 30.62
N GLU A 106 18.14 -16.57 30.34
CA GLU A 106 17.63 -16.23 29.02
C GLU A 106 18.74 -15.70 28.12
N ASN A 107 18.68 -16.07 26.84
CA ASN A 107 19.54 -15.53 25.82
C ASN A 107 18.80 -15.45 24.48
N THR A 108 19.16 -14.46 23.69
CA THR A 108 18.62 -14.27 22.34
C THR A 108 19.69 -13.68 21.42
N SER A 109 19.56 -13.93 20.13
CA SER A 109 20.43 -13.35 19.10
C SER A 109 19.78 -12.07 18.60
N VAL A 110 20.46 -10.93 18.75
CA VAL A 110 19.92 -9.61 18.43
C VAL A 110 20.92 -8.81 17.62
N THR A 111 20.40 -7.81 16.90
CA THR A 111 21.24 -6.86 16.18
C THR A 111 21.62 -5.73 17.12
N VAL A 112 22.92 -5.59 17.39
CA VAL A 112 23.48 -4.41 18.04
C VAL A 112 23.80 -3.36 17.00
N GLN A 113 23.38 -2.12 17.26
CA GLN A 113 23.72 -0.97 16.44
C GLN A 113 24.49 0.07 17.25
N GLY A 114 25.66 0.42 16.77
CA GLY A 114 26.46 1.54 17.22
C GLY A 114 25.96 2.83 16.59
N VAL A 115 25.45 3.74 17.40
CA VAL A 115 24.80 4.97 16.94
C VAL A 115 25.39 6.22 17.61
N THR A 116 25.18 7.38 17.00
CA THR A 116 25.44 8.69 17.60
C THR A 116 24.20 9.22 18.32
N PRO A 117 24.32 10.21 19.22
CA PRO A 117 23.15 10.85 19.83
C PRO A 117 22.15 11.39 18.80
N ALA A 118 22.63 11.93 17.68
CA ALA A 118 21.85 12.41 16.53
C ALA A 118 20.90 11.35 15.92
N TYR A 119 21.14 10.06 16.15
CA TYR A 119 20.27 8.99 15.66
C TYR A 119 18.82 9.13 16.15
N GLU A 120 18.60 9.74 17.33
CA GLU A 120 17.26 10.01 17.88
C GLU A 120 16.43 10.86 16.93
N SER A 121 16.98 12.01 16.52
CA SER A 121 16.33 12.99 15.66
C SER A 121 16.29 12.57 14.20
N VAL A 122 17.29 11.81 13.75
CA VAL A 122 17.38 11.36 12.35
C VAL A 122 16.43 10.21 12.07
N GLN A 123 16.31 9.23 12.96
CA GLN A 123 15.44 8.06 12.75
C GLN A 123 14.16 8.10 13.60
N SER A 124 13.84 9.23 14.24
CA SER A 124 12.64 9.43 15.08
C SER A 124 12.45 8.34 16.15
N PHE A 125 13.53 7.89 16.79
CA PHE A 125 13.44 6.97 17.93
C PHE A 125 13.18 7.75 19.20
N HIS A 126 12.37 7.22 20.10
CA HIS A 126 12.11 7.83 21.40
C HIS A 126 12.27 6.81 22.52
N VAL A 127 12.61 7.31 23.70
CA VAL A 127 12.78 6.49 24.91
C VAL A 127 11.46 6.44 25.66
N GLN A 128 10.94 5.23 25.87
CA GLN A 128 9.77 5.01 26.71
C GLN A 128 10.10 5.22 28.21
N SER A 129 11.27 4.76 28.65
CA SER A 129 11.74 4.87 30.03
C SER A 129 13.26 4.95 30.10
N GLY A 130 13.80 5.80 30.99
CA GLY A 130 15.23 5.99 31.18
C GLY A 130 15.75 7.26 30.48
N ARG A 131 16.93 7.18 29.86
CA ARG A 131 17.56 8.28 29.13
C ARG A 131 18.12 7.83 27.78
N TRP A 132 18.19 8.75 26.82
CA TRP A 132 18.92 8.53 25.57
C TRP A 132 20.45 8.53 25.76
N LEU A 133 21.17 8.15 24.70
CA LEU A 133 22.64 8.24 24.65
C LEU A 133 23.08 9.70 24.60
N LEU A 134 24.08 10.04 25.39
CA LEU A 134 24.65 11.38 25.46
C LEU A 134 26.00 11.43 24.74
N ASP A 135 26.46 12.62 24.35
CA ASP A 135 27.77 12.80 23.72
C ASP A 135 28.90 12.23 24.58
N ILE A 136 28.81 12.39 25.90
CA ILE A 136 29.76 11.86 26.88
C ILE A 136 29.85 10.33 26.86
N ASP A 137 28.75 9.63 26.54
CA ASP A 137 28.77 8.18 26.42
C ASP A 137 29.58 7.73 25.20
N THR A 138 29.52 8.52 24.12
CA THR A 138 30.29 8.30 22.89
C THR A 138 31.75 8.71 23.07
N GLU A 139 32.02 9.86 23.69
CA GLU A 139 33.39 10.36 23.89
C GLU A 139 34.22 9.44 24.79
N TYR A 140 33.64 8.96 25.90
CA TYR A 140 34.33 8.09 26.86
C TYR A 140 34.13 6.59 26.61
N ARG A 141 33.48 6.20 25.50
CA ARG A 141 33.22 4.79 25.14
C ARG A 141 32.53 4.03 26.28
N GLN A 142 31.50 4.64 26.86
CA GLN A 142 30.76 4.05 27.96
C GLN A 142 30.07 2.76 27.51
N LYS A 143 30.06 1.76 28.39
CA LYS A 143 29.36 0.48 28.16
C LYS A 143 27.90 0.58 28.59
N VAL A 144 27.18 1.47 27.93
CA VAL A 144 25.74 1.69 28.13
C VAL A 144 24.98 1.20 26.91
N ALA A 145 23.72 0.82 27.11
CA ALA A 145 22.86 0.31 26.05
C ALA A 145 21.42 0.84 26.19
N LEU A 146 20.79 1.07 25.05
CA LEU A 146 19.34 1.19 24.91
C LEU A 146 18.81 -0.13 24.36
N ILE A 147 17.67 -0.59 24.86
CA ILE A 147 17.08 -1.88 24.47
C ILE A 147 15.72 -1.66 23.80
N GLY A 148 15.47 -2.36 22.69
CA GLY A 148 14.16 -2.40 22.04
C GLY A 148 13.14 -3.21 22.84
N SER A 149 11.85 -2.93 22.63
CA SER A 149 10.75 -3.54 23.40
C SER A 149 10.74 -5.06 23.32
N ASP A 150 10.81 -5.65 22.11
CA ASP A 150 10.76 -7.10 21.90
C ASP A 150 11.97 -7.80 22.58
N THR A 151 13.14 -7.17 22.51
CA THR A 151 14.36 -7.69 23.14
C THR A 151 14.25 -7.63 24.67
N ALA A 152 13.67 -6.56 25.20
CA ALA A 152 13.44 -6.40 26.64
C ALA A 152 12.45 -7.44 27.15
N GLU A 153 11.33 -7.64 26.47
CA GLU A 153 10.33 -8.66 26.83
C GLU A 153 10.92 -10.08 26.81
N THR A 154 11.72 -10.39 25.79
CA THR A 154 12.38 -11.71 25.67
C THR A 154 13.38 -11.97 26.80
N LEU A 155 14.16 -10.96 27.22
CA LEU A 155 15.23 -11.13 28.20
C LEU A 155 14.77 -10.96 29.66
N PHE A 156 13.81 -10.07 29.91
CA PHE A 156 13.39 -9.67 31.26
C PHE A 156 11.96 -10.10 31.62
N GLY A 157 11.16 -10.51 30.63
CA GLY A 157 9.73 -10.81 30.78
C GLY A 157 8.83 -9.62 30.49
N GLU A 158 7.58 -9.90 30.17
CA GLU A 158 6.56 -8.91 29.79
C GLU A 158 6.32 -7.90 30.93
N GLY A 159 6.35 -6.60 30.62
CA GLY A 159 6.07 -5.52 31.56
C GLY A 159 7.19 -5.20 32.58
N VAL A 160 8.35 -5.84 32.49
CA VAL A 160 9.50 -5.54 33.37
C VAL A 160 10.31 -4.38 32.81
N ASN A 161 10.61 -3.38 33.64
CA ASN A 161 11.46 -2.26 33.24
C ASN A 161 12.95 -2.66 33.30
N PRO A 162 13.68 -2.70 32.18
CA PRO A 162 15.06 -3.16 32.14
C PRO A 162 16.08 -2.08 32.53
N VAL A 163 15.64 -0.83 32.76
CA VAL A 163 16.55 0.30 33.03
C VAL A 163 17.27 0.09 34.37
N GLY A 164 18.60 0.22 34.35
CA GLY A 164 19.48 0.03 35.50
C GLY A 164 20.10 -1.38 35.58
N GLU A 165 19.58 -2.34 34.81
CA GLU A 165 20.10 -3.70 34.79
C GLU A 165 21.32 -3.85 33.86
N LYS A 166 22.09 -4.92 34.08
CA LYS A 166 23.24 -5.26 33.23
C LYS A 166 22.93 -6.45 32.33
N VAL A 167 23.00 -6.23 31.03
CA VAL A 167 22.90 -7.29 30.02
C VAL A 167 24.29 -7.69 29.53
N GLN A 168 24.50 -8.98 29.26
CA GLN A 168 25.74 -9.46 28.64
C GLN A 168 25.57 -9.55 27.13
N LEU A 169 26.38 -8.83 26.38
CA LEU A 169 26.48 -8.91 24.93
C LEU A 169 27.79 -9.62 24.58
N ASN A 170 27.72 -10.82 24.01
CA ASN A 170 28.90 -11.68 23.75
C ASN A 170 29.85 -11.79 24.97
N GLY A 171 29.29 -11.88 26.17
CA GLY A 171 30.05 -11.97 27.44
C GLY A 171 30.57 -10.64 27.99
N THR A 172 30.35 -9.51 27.33
CA THR A 172 30.66 -8.17 27.86
C THR A 172 29.42 -7.55 28.49
N GLY A 173 29.54 -7.07 29.74
CA GLY A 173 28.43 -6.41 30.43
C GLY A 173 28.21 -4.97 29.96
N PHE A 174 26.95 -4.63 29.65
CA PHE A 174 26.46 -3.29 29.33
C PHE A 174 25.35 -2.91 30.31
N LEU A 175 25.36 -1.65 30.77
CA LEU A 175 24.30 -1.10 31.61
C LEU A 175 23.16 -0.58 30.72
N ILE A 176 21.94 -1.04 30.96
CA ILE A 176 20.77 -0.55 30.25
C ILE A 176 20.39 0.81 30.83
N VAL A 177 20.45 1.86 30.01
CA VAL A 177 20.14 3.25 30.41
C VAL A 177 18.77 3.70 29.93
N GLY A 178 18.16 2.98 28.98
CA GLY A 178 16.82 3.29 28.49
C GLY A 178 16.18 2.13 27.72
N LEU A 179 14.85 2.15 27.71
CA LEU A 179 13.96 1.29 26.94
C LEU A 179 13.35 2.12 25.80
N LEU A 180 13.44 1.62 24.57
CA LEU A 180 12.89 2.29 23.39
C LEU A 180 11.38 2.11 23.30
N GLU A 181 10.69 3.11 22.74
CA GLU A 181 9.29 2.96 22.34
C GLU A 181 9.18 1.94 21.19
N SER A 182 8.15 1.08 21.25
CA SER A 182 7.86 0.13 20.18
C SER A 182 7.44 0.86 18.92
N LYS A 183 8.12 0.56 17.80
CA LYS A 183 7.74 1.02 16.46
C LYS A 183 6.99 -0.06 15.67
N GLY A 184 6.87 -1.25 16.24
CA GLY A 184 6.24 -2.40 15.63
C GLY A 184 7.16 -3.10 14.63
N SER A 185 6.68 -4.26 14.17
CA SER A 185 7.37 -5.04 13.15
C SER A 185 7.05 -4.51 11.75
N SER A 186 8.11 -4.25 10.97
CA SER A 186 8.01 -3.85 9.57
C SER A 186 8.37 -5.00 8.65
N LEU A 187 8.07 -4.88 7.35
CA LEU A 187 8.38 -5.90 6.35
C LEU A 187 9.91 -6.13 6.18
N SER A 188 10.74 -5.18 6.62
CA SER A 188 12.22 -5.24 6.58
C SER A 188 12.86 -5.73 7.89
N GLY A 189 12.07 -6.03 8.92
CA GLY A 189 12.52 -6.50 10.23
C GLY A 189 11.78 -5.80 11.39
N SER A 190 11.96 -6.31 12.61
CA SER A 190 11.51 -5.63 13.82
C SER A 190 12.56 -4.58 14.22
N SER A 191 12.17 -3.30 14.20
CA SER A 191 12.98 -2.23 14.82
C SER A 191 13.07 -2.39 16.34
N ASP A 192 12.23 -3.26 16.92
CA ASP A 192 12.12 -3.52 18.34
C ASP A 192 13.05 -4.68 18.79
N GLU A 193 13.59 -5.46 17.85
CA GLU A 193 14.62 -6.50 18.07
C GLU A 193 16.06 -5.96 17.93
N THR A 194 16.34 -4.80 18.55
CA THR A 194 17.66 -4.17 18.50
C THR A 194 18.15 -3.69 19.86
N ILE A 195 19.48 -3.58 19.97
CA ILE A 195 20.16 -2.94 21.11
C ILE A 195 21.06 -1.84 20.56
N LEU A 196 20.83 -0.60 21.00
CA LEU A 196 21.65 0.55 20.59
C LEU A 196 22.75 0.80 21.62
N ILE A 197 23.98 0.99 21.16
CA ILE A 197 25.13 1.36 21.99
C ILE A 197 25.88 2.55 21.37
N PRO A 198 26.73 3.29 22.12
CA PRO A 198 27.52 4.35 21.53
C PRO A 198 28.41 3.83 20.38
N ILE A 199 28.45 4.56 19.26
CA ILE A 199 29.17 4.13 18.05
C ILE A 199 30.66 3.84 18.29
N SER A 200 31.31 4.64 19.12
CA SER A 200 32.72 4.47 19.50
C SER A 200 32.95 3.19 20.34
N THR A 201 31.95 2.78 21.13
CA THR A 201 31.96 1.52 21.85
C THR A 201 31.71 0.35 20.89
N ALA A 202 30.78 0.50 19.95
CA ALA A 202 30.47 -0.50 18.93
C ALA A 202 31.65 -0.81 18.00
N GLU A 203 32.37 0.21 17.54
CA GLU A 203 33.55 0.07 16.67
C GLU A 203 34.56 -0.93 17.27
N ARG A 204 34.89 -0.76 18.55
CA ARG A 204 35.82 -1.65 19.26
C ARG A 204 35.19 -2.99 19.61
N PHE A 205 33.93 -2.99 20.05
CA PHE A 205 33.23 -4.20 20.50
C PHE A 205 32.96 -5.19 19.35
N LEU A 206 32.52 -4.68 18.20
CA LEU A 206 32.21 -5.46 17.00
C LEU A 206 33.43 -5.69 16.09
N GLN A 207 34.60 -5.13 16.45
CA GLN A 207 35.82 -5.18 15.63
C GLN A 207 35.58 -4.69 14.19
N SER A 208 34.72 -3.67 14.04
CA SER A 208 34.41 -3.13 12.71
C SER A 208 35.60 -2.36 12.16
N LYS A 209 35.84 -2.46 10.85
CA LYS A 209 36.89 -1.70 10.14
C LYS A 209 36.44 -0.28 9.76
N GLY A 210 35.21 0.09 10.09
CA GLY A 210 34.64 1.41 9.86
C GLY A 210 33.11 1.36 9.74
N VAL A 211 32.55 2.48 9.29
CA VAL A 211 31.13 2.69 9.04
C VAL A 211 30.80 2.24 7.62
N ARG A 212 29.70 1.51 7.48
CA ARG A 212 29.20 1.03 6.17
C ARG A 212 27.83 1.54 5.82
N SER A 213 27.05 2.01 6.79
CA SER A 213 25.74 2.60 6.56
C SER A 213 25.69 3.96 7.25
N ILE A 214 25.25 4.98 6.54
CA ILE A 214 25.17 6.35 7.03
C ILE A 214 23.81 6.89 6.63
N THR A 215 23.01 7.31 7.61
CA THR A 215 21.78 8.03 7.36
C THR A 215 22.04 9.52 7.48
N ILE A 216 21.61 10.29 6.48
CA ILE A 216 21.84 11.73 6.36
C ILE A 216 20.46 12.38 6.29
N ALA A 217 20.18 13.28 7.22
CA ALA A 217 18.98 14.09 7.19
C ALA A 217 19.27 15.41 6.47
N THR A 218 18.43 15.76 5.50
CA THR A 218 18.53 17.05 4.79
C THR A 218 17.69 18.13 5.47
N THR A 219 17.98 19.40 5.19
CA THR A 219 17.23 20.53 5.76
C THR A 219 15.80 20.63 5.26
N SER A 220 15.52 20.13 4.05
CA SER A 220 14.22 20.17 3.38
C SER A 220 14.13 19.10 2.30
N ASP A 221 12.92 18.61 2.01
CA ASP A 221 12.67 17.62 0.96
C ASP A 221 13.18 18.09 -0.42
N ASP A 222 13.10 19.40 -0.71
CA ASP A 222 13.57 20.00 -1.96
C ASP A 222 15.09 19.88 -2.19
N ASN A 223 15.87 19.72 -1.11
CA ASN A 223 17.34 19.64 -1.19
C ASN A 223 17.84 18.19 -1.36
N VAL A 224 16.97 17.19 -1.22
CA VAL A 224 17.36 15.77 -1.19
C VAL A 224 18.12 15.37 -2.45
N THR A 225 17.62 15.73 -3.64
CA THR A 225 18.29 15.41 -4.90
C THR A 225 19.65 16.12 -5.05
N THR A 226 19.72 17.40 -4.71
CA THR A 226 20.98 18.17 -4.78
C THR A 226 22.03 17.63 -3.81
N VAL A 227 21.63 17.32 -2.57
CA VAL A 227 22.51 16.75 -1.56
C VAL A 227 22.95 15.33 -1.96
N LYS A 228 22.05 14.53 -2.53
CA LYS A 228 22.37 13.21 -3.10
C LYS A 228 23.48 13.32 -4.14
N ASP A 229 23.33 14.20 -5.14
CA ASP A 229 24.33 14.39 -6.19
C ASP A 229 25.69 14.83 -5.63
N MET A 230 25.70 15.70 -4.62
CA MET A 230 26.92 16.15 -3.93
C MET A 230 27.61 15.02 -3.17
N ILE A 231 26.85 14.20 -2.43
CA ILE A 231 27.36 13.03 -1.71
C ILE A 231 27.93 12.01 -2.70
N GLU A 232 27.20 11.72 -3.78
CA GLU A 232 27.64 10.79 -4.82
C GLU A 232 28.96 11.27 -5.45
N ALA A 233 29.07 12.55 -5.78
CA ALA A 233 30.31 13.13 -6.33
C ALA A 233 31.50 13.01 -5.36
N GLN A 234 31.30 13.27 -4.06
CA GLN A 234 32.35 13.16 -3.04
C GLN A 234 32.78 11.70 -2.82
N LEU A 235 31.83 10.76 -2.75
CA LEU A 235 32.11 9.34 -2.59
C LEU A 235 32.76 8.75 -3.84
N TYR A 236 32.35 9.18 -5.03
CA TYR A 236 32.91 8.73 -6.31
C TYR A 236 34.41 9.03 -6.42
N GLN A 237 34.83 10.24 -6.03
CA GLN A 237 36.25 10.60 -5.97
C GLN A 237 37.03 9.72 -4.97
N LYS A 238 36.42 9.45 -3.81
CA LYS A 238 37.06 8.68 -2.74
C LYS A 238 37.22 7.20 -3.07
N PHE A 239 36.23 6.59 -3.70
CA PHE A 239 36.26 5.17 -4.09
C PHE A 239 36.89 4.94 -5.47
N SER A 240 37.76 5.86 -5.93
CA SER A 240 38.53 5.73 -7.18
C SER A 240 37.65 5.46 -8.42
N ASN A 241 36.53 6.17 -8.54
CA ASN A 241 35.60 6.09 -9.67
C ASN A 241 34.93 4.71 -9.85
N SER A 242 34.69 3.99 -8.76
CA SER A 242 33.88 2.77 -8.80
C SER A 242 32.42 3.06 -8.43
N ASP A 243 31.54 3.06 -9.43
CA ASP A 243 30.07 3.14 -9.24
C ASP A 243 29.52 1.99 -8.37
N SER A 244 30.28 0.90 -8.21
CA SER A 244 29.85 -0.27 -7.45
C SER A 244 30.27 -0.26 -5.98
N ALA A 245 31.01 0.76 -5.54
CA ALA A 245 31.56 0.81 -4.19
C ALA A 245 30.56 1.32 -3.14
N PHE A 246 29.61 2.15 -3.54
CA PHE A 246 28.57 2.72 -2.67
C PHE A 246 27.22 2.78 -3.39
N SER A 247 26.15 2.94 -2.62
CA SER A 247 24.83 3.30 -3.12
C SER A 247 24.23 4.37 -2.21
N VAL A 248 23.58 5.37 -2.79
CA VAL A 248 22.82 6.38 -2.05
C VAL A 248 21.34 6.12 -2.31
N PHE A 249 20.63 5.79 -1.24
CA PHE A 249 19.21 5.49 -1.26
C PHE A 249 18.42 6.71 -0.82
N ASP A 250 17.44 7.10 -1.63
CA ASP A 250 16.52 8.20 -1.36
C ASP A 250 15.15 7.65 -0.96
N SER A 251 14.69 8.01 0.24
CA SER A 251 13.38 7.62 0.75
C SER A 251 12.23 8.17 -0.11
N GLN A 252 12.39 9.35 -0.70
CA GLN A 252 11.39 9.99 -1.57
C GLN A 252 11.28 9.25 -2.92
N GLU A 253 12.40 8.90 -3.53
CA GLU A 253 12.44 8.09 -4.77
C GLU A 253 11.77 6.72 -4.55
N MET A 254 11.95 6.12 -3.37
CA MET A 254 11.27 4.89 -3.00
C MET A 254 9.75 5.09 -2.86
N LEU A 255 9.30 6.17 -2.21
CA LEU A 255 7.87 6.50 -2.10
C LEU A 255 7.24 6.65 -3.49
N GLU A 256 7.89 7.36 -4.39
CA GLU A 256 7.43 7.55 -5.77
C GLU A 256 7.39 6.22 -6.55
N THR A 257 8.41 5.37 -6.37
CA THR A 257 8.45 4.04 -6.98
C THR A 257 7.33 3.14 -6.46
N VAL A 258 7.04 3.17 -5.15
CA VAL A 258 5.94 2.42 -4.54
C VAL A 258 4.60 2.93 -5.06
N SER A 259 4.40 4.25 -5.12
CA SER A 259 3.16 4.86 -5.63
C SER A 259 2.94 4.50 -7.10
N SER A 260 3.94 4.69 -7.96
CA SER A 260 3.84 4.39 -9.39
C SER A 260 3.62 2.90 -9.68
N THR A 261 4.26 2.02 -8.90
CA THR A 261 4.03 0.57 -9.00
C THR A 261 2.61 0.21 -8.56
N SER A 262 2.11 0.82 -7.48
CA SER A 262 0.73 0.61 -7.00
C SER A 262 -0.31 1.09 -8.01
N ASP A 263 -0.08 2.24 -8.63
CA ASP A 263 -0.95 2.77 -9.68
C ASP A 263 -0.96 1.84 -10.90
N THR A 264 0.20 1.31 -11.30
CA THR A 264 0.32 0.35 -12.39
C THR A 264 -0.44 -0.95 -12.09
N LEU A 265 -0.31 -1.48 -10.87
CA LEU A 265 -1.07 -2.66 -10.42
C LEU A 265 -2.56 -2.38 -10.37
N SER A 266 -2.96 -1.20 -9.86
CA SER A 266 -4.36 -0.78 -9.80
C SER A 266 -4.98 -0.66 -11.19
N LEU A 267 -4.23 -0.13 -12.17
CA LEU A 267 -4.65 -0.09 -13.57
C LEU A 267 -4.77 -1.48 -14.19
N ALA A 268 -3.82 -2.38 -13.93
CA ALA A 268 -3.89 -3.76 -14.42
C ALA A 268 -5.10 -4.51 -13.85
N LEU A 269 -5.34 -4.39 -12.54
CA LEU A 269 -6.50 -4.95 -11.85
C LEU A 269 -7.81 -4.35 -12.38
N GLY A 270 -7.83 -3.03 -12.61
CA GLY A 270 -8.93 -2.32 -13.25
C GLY A 270 -9.20 -2.80 -14.68
N GLY A 271 -8.16 -3.14 -15.45
CA GLY A 271 -8.29 -3.71 -16.79
C GLY A 271 -8.90 -5.12 -16.78
N ILE A 272 -8.41 -6.00 -15.91
CA ILE A 272 -8.96 -7.36 -15.73
C ILE A 272 -10.42 -7.30 -15.28
N ALA A 273 -10.71 -6.41 -14.32
CA ALA A 273 -12.05 -6.08 -13.89
C ALA A 273 -12.93 -5.58 -15.04
N GLY A 274 -12.41 -4.69 -15.88
CA GLY A 274 -13.10 -4.17 -17.05
C GLY A 274 -13.51 -5.27 -18.03
N ILE A 275 -12.63 -6.25 -18.25
CA ILE A 275 -12.94 -7.45 -19.06
C ILE A 275 -14.05 -8.28 -18.40
N SER A 276 -13.98 -8.51 -17.08
CA SER A 276 -15.05 -9.22 -16.35
C SER A 276 -16.39 -8.50 -16.48
N LEU A 277 -16.39 -7.17 -16.37
CA LEU A 277 -17.58 -6.36 -16.53
C LEU A 277 -18.12 -6.42 -17.96
N PHE A 278 -17.24 -6.45 -18.97
CA PHE A 278 -17.60 -6.62 -20.37
C PHE A 278 -18.29 -7.97 -20.63
N VAL A 279 -17.77 -9.06 -20.04
CA VAL A 279 -18.43 -10.38 -20.10
C VAL A 279 -19.81 -10.34 -19.43
N GLY A 280 -19.94 -9.64 -18.29
CA GLY A 280 -21.23 -9.35 -17.67
C GLY A 280 -22.19 -8.60 -18.61
N GLY A 281 -21.67 -7.62 -19.36
CA GLY A 281 -22.40 -6.87 -20.38
C GLY A 281 -22.94 -7.73 -21.52
N ILE A 282 -22.16 -8.71 -22.01
CA ILE A 282 -22.63 -9.70 -22.99
C ILE A 282 -23.82 -10.49 -22.44
N GLY A 283 -23.81 -10.83 -21.15
CA GLY A 283 -24.93 -11.44 -20.45
C GLY A 283 -26.21 -10.60 -20.53
N ILE A 284 -26.09 -9.29 -20.25
CA ILE A 284 -27.22 -8.33 -20.38
C ILE A 284 -27.77 -8.36 -21.80
N MET A 285 -26.88 -8.27 -22.80
CA MET A 285 -27.27 -8.25 -24.21
C MET A 285 -28.04 -9.52 -24.61
N ASN A 286 -27.52 -10.69 -24.26
CA ASN A 286 -28.16 -11.96 -24.61
C ASN A 286 -29.55 -12.10 -24.00
N ILE A 287 -29.67 -11.80 -22.71
CA ILE A 287 -30.95 -11.90 -22.01
C ILE A 287 -31.94 -10.85 -22.53
N MET A 288 -31.47 -9.66 -22.88
CA MET A 288 -32.30 -8.64 -23.52
C MET A 288 -32.78 -9.06 -24.91
N ILE A 289 -31.96 -9.73 -25.72
CA ILE A 289 -32.39 -10.28 -27.03
C ILE A 289 -33.51 -11.30 -26.82
N VAL A 290 -33.35 -12.22 -25.85
CA VAL A 290 -34.38 -13.22 -25.52
C VAL A 290 -35.66 -12.54 -25.02
N SER A 291 -35.56 -11.55 -24.13
CA SER A 291 -36.69 -10.79 -23.61
C SER A 291 -37.46 -10.05 -24.73
N VAL A 292 -36.74 -9.45 -25.67
CA VAL A 292 -37.35 -8.80 -26.85
C VAL A 292 -38.09 -9.82 -27.72
N ASN A 293 -37.52 -11.01 -27.92
CA ASN A 293 -38.15 -12.07 -28.70
C ASN A 293 -39.40 -12.64 -28.01
N GLU A 294 -39.38 -12.84 -26.69
CA GLU A 294 -40.56 -13.28 -25.92
C GLU A 294 -41.67 -12.22 -25.93
N ARG A 295 -41.31 -10.93 -25.98
CA ARG A 295 -42.26 -9.80 -25.95
C ARG A 295 -42.57 -9.24 -27.35
N THR A 296 -42.22 -9.95 -28.42
CA THR A 296 -42.39 -9.52 -29.82
C THR A 296 -43.83 -9.06 -30.10
N ARG A 297 -44.82 -9.88 -29.73
CA ARG A 297 -46.24 -9.59 -29.93
C ARG A 297 -46.71 -8.35 -29.16
N GLU A 298 -46.26 -8.19 -27.91
CA GLU A 298 -46.57 -7.03 -27.06
C GLU A 298 -46.03 -5.73 -27.69
N ILE A 299 -44.78 -5.76 -28.19
CA ILE A 299 -44.15 -4.63 -28.88
C ILE A 299 -44.91 -4.29 -30.17
N GLY A 300 -45.35 -5.30 -30.92
CA GLY A 300 -46.16 -5.16 -32.13
C GLY A 300 -47.48 -4.43 -31.88
N ILE A 301 -48.22 -4.84 -30.84
CA ILE A 301 -49.48 -4.20 -30.43
C ILE A 301 -49.26 -2.73 -30.05
N ARG A 302 -48.24 -2.44 -29.22
CA ARG A 302 -47.93 -1.06 -28.81
C ARG A 302 -47.63 -0.15 -30.00
N LYS A 303 -46.90 -0.66 -30.99
CA LYS A 303 -46.60 0.09 -32.21
C LYS A 303 -47.81 0.25 -33.13
N ALA A 304 -48.69 -0.75 -33.22
CA ALA A 304 -49.93 -0.64 -33.99
C ALA A 304 -50.87 0.44 -33.41
N ILE A 305 -50.85 0.65 -32.10
CA ILE A 305 -51.61 1.70 -31.40
C ILE A 305 -50.89 3.07 -31.45
N GLY A 306 -49.70 3.16 -32.09
CA GLY A 306 -49.02 4.43 -32.37
C GLY A 306 -47.80 4.75 -31.48
N ALA A 307 -47.25 3.79 -30.72
CA ALA A 307 -46.03 4.03 -29.94
C ALA A 307 -44.84 4.38 -30.85
N LYS A 308 -44.21 5.54 -30.58
CA LYS A 308 -43.00 5.99 -31.31
C LYS A 308 -41.84 5.03 -31.07
N LYS A 309 -40.94 4.89 -32.06
CA LYS A 309 -39.70 4.07 -31.93
C LYS A 309 -38.89 4.44 -30.69
N MET A 310 -38.81 5.74 -30.38
CA MET A 310 -38.09 6.25 -29.21
C MET A 310 -38.68 5.76 -27.89
N ASN A 311 -40.00 5.57 -27.80
CA ASN A 311 -40.65 5.11 -26.57
C ASN A 311 -40.26 3.65 -26.27
N ILE A 312 -40.23 2.81 -27.31
CA ILE A 312 -39.80 1.41 -27.20
C ILE A 312 -38.31 1.33 -26.87
N LEU A 313 -37.48 2.16 -27.54
CA LEU A 313 -36.05 2.22 -27.27
C LEU A 313 -35.76 2.63 -25.82
N MET A 314 -36.36 3.72 -25.34
CA MET A 314 -36.21 4.21 -23.97
C MET A 314 -36.66 3.17 -22.93
N GLN A 315 -37.73 2.43 -23.19
CA GLN A 315 -38.19 1.39 -22.28
C GLN A 315 -37.11 0.30 -22.06
N PHE A 316 -36.59 -0.27 -23.15
CA PHE A 316 -35.58 -1.32 -23.07
C PHE A 316 -34.22 -0.80 -22.58
N MET A 317 -33.86 0.43 -22.92
CA MET A 317 -32.67 1.10 -22.38
C MET A 317 -32.76 1.27 -20.86
N ILE A 318 -33.89 1.77 -20.37
CA ILE A 318 -34.13 1.91 -18.92
C ILE A 318 -34.10 0.54 -18.25
N GLU A 319 -34.67 -0.50 -18.87
CA GLU A 319 -34.61 -1.86 -18.32
C GLU A 319 -33.17 -2.36 -18.17
N SER A 320 -32.31 -2.16 -19.17
CA SER A 320 -30.90 -2.54 -19.12
C SER A 320 -30.10 -1.74 -18.07
N VAL A 321 -30.32 -0.42 -18.01
CA VAL A 321 -29.65 0.47 -17.04
C VAL A 321 -30.10 0.19 -15.61
N VAL A 322 -31.37 -0.12 -15.38
CA VAL A 322 -31.87 -0.51 -14.06
C VAL A 322 -31.25 -1.83 -13.64
N LEU A 323 -31.14 -2.79 -14.56
CA LEU A 323 -30.53 -4.10 -14.28
C LEU A 323 -29.04 -3.96 -13.95
N SER A 324 -28.29 -3.16 -14.71
CA SER A 324 -26.87 -2.91 -14.45
C SER A 324 -26.63 -2.00 -13.24
N GLY A 325 -27.54 -1.09 -12.95
CA GLY A 325 -27.54 -0.26 -11.75
C GLY A 325 -27.76 -1.10 -10.49
N PHE A 326 -28.75 -1.99 -10.47
CA PHE A 326 -28.97 -2.91 -9.35
C PHE A 326 -27.81 -3.89 -9.17
N GLY A 327 -27.30 -4.47 -10.27
CA GLY A 327 -26.11 -5.33 -10.23
C GLY A 327 -24.88 -4.59 -9.71
N GLY A 328 -24.66 -3.35 -10.15
CA GLY A 328 -23.58 -2.49 -9.68
C GLY A 328 -23.72 -2.13 -8.20
N LEU A 329 -24.92 -1.76 -7.75
CA LEU A 329 -25.18 -1.38 -6.36
C LEU A 329 -25.01 -2.57 -5.40
N LEU A 330 -25.48 -3.76 -5.79
CA LEU A 330 -25.22 -5.00 -5.06
C LEU A 330 -23.73 -5.37 -5.08
N GLY A 331 -23.05 -5.20 -6.22
CA GLY A 331 -21.61 -5.40 -6.33
C GLY A 331 -20.81 -4.46 -5.44
N VAL A 332 -21.21 -3.19 -5.33
CA VAL A 332 -20.63 -2.22 -4.39
C VAL A 332 -20.85 -2.68 -2.96
N GLY A 333 -22.08 -3.04 -2.58
CA GLY A 333 -22.38 -3.53 -1.23
C GLY A 333 -21.55 -4.76 -0.84
N ILE A 334 -21.45 -5.73 -1.75
CA ILE A 334 -20.65 -6.95 -1.55
C ILE A 334 -19.14 -6.62 -1.52
N GLY A 335 -18.66 -5.74 -2.41
CA GLY A 335 -17.26 -5.33 -2.44
C GLY A 335 -16.83 -4.61 -1.16
N LEU A 336 -17.64 -3.64 -0.69
CA LEU A 336 -17.39 -2.96 0.59
C LEU A 336 -17.47 -3.93 1.77
N GLY A 337 -18.45 -4.83 1.78
CA GLY A 337 -18.58 -5.86 2.80
C GLY A 337 -17.38 -6.83 2.83
N ALA A 338 -16.89 -7.23 1.66
CA ALA A 338 -15.71 -8.07 1.53
C ALA A 338 -14.44 -7.34 1.98
N SER A 339 -14.24 -6.09 1.56
CA SER A 339 -13.13 -5.24 2.02
C SER A 339 -13.14 -5.06 3.55
N TRP A 340 -14.31 -4.80 4.14
CA TRP A 340 -14.46 -4.68 5.58
C TRP A 340 -14.16 -6.01 6.30
N ALA A 341 -14.66 -7.13 5.77
CA ALA A 341 -14.37 -8.46 6.32
C ALA A 341 -12.87 -8.78 6.27
N ILE A 342 -12.19 -8.51 5.15
CA ILE A 342 -10.75 -8.72 5.01
C ILE A 342 -9.98 -7.90 6.04
N GLY A 343 -10.30 -6.62 6.22
CA GLY A 343 -9.61 -5.74 7.17
C GLY A 343 -9.81 -6.12 8.64
N ASN A 344 -10.91 -6.79 9.00
CA ASN A 344 -11.16 -7.25 10.38
C ASN A 344 -10.59 -8.64 10.67
N TYR A 345 -10.61 -9.53 9.67
CA TYR A 345 -10.14 -10.91 9.85
C TYR A 345 -8.66 -11.11 9.47
N THR A 346 -8.03 -10.12 8.86
CA THR A 346 -6.61 -10.14 8.45
C THR A 346 -5.89 -8.95 9.07
N THR A 347 -4.58 -9.05 9.30
CA THR A 347 -3.70 -7.93 9.70
C THR A 347 -3.44 -6.92 8.57
N MET A 348 -4.10 -7.08 7.43
CA MET A 348 -3.93 -6.23 6.26
C MET A 348 -4.72 -4.94 6.41
N ASN A 349 -4.06 -3.80 6.23
CA ASN A 349 -4.74 -2.53 6.16
C ASN A 349 -5.54 -2.45 4.84
N VAL A 350 -6.81 -2.07 4.91
CA VAL A 350 -7.68 -1.97 3.72
C VAL A 350 -8.19 -0.53 3.62
N ALA A 351 -7.75 0.17 2.56
CA ALA A 351 -8.15 1.55 2.32
C ALA A 351 -9.26 1.59 1.28
N THR A 352 -10.48 1.92 1.70
CA THR A 352 -11.62 2.06 0.79
C THR A 352 -11.56 3.44 0.12
N SER A 353 -11.31 3.46 -1.19
CA SER A 353 -11.32 4.69 -1.99
C SER A 353 -12.70 4.93 -2.60
N TRP A 354 -13.37 6.02 -2.18
CA TRP A 354 -14.67 6.42 -2.71
C TRP A 354 -14.66 6.68 -4.22
N ASP A 355 -13.53 7.15 -4.75
CA ASP A 355 -13.35 7.36 -6.19
C ASP A 355 -13.51 6.05 -6.97
N MET A 356 -12.92 4.95 -6.47
CA MET A 356 -13.01 3.64 -7.12
C MET A 356 -14.42 3.07 -7.07
N VAL A 357 -15.15 3.30 -5.97
CA VAL A 357 -16.56 2.91 -5.86
C VAL A 357 -17.40 3.64 -6.90
N LEU A 358 -17.21 4.95 -7.03
CA LEU A 358 -17.94 5.79 -7.99
C LEU A 358 -17.60 5.39 -9.43
N ILE A 359 -16.31 5.25 -9.76
CA ILE A 359 -15.85 4.81 -11.09
C ILE A 359 -16.46 3.45 -11.45
N SER A 360 -16.40 2.47 -10.53
CA SER A 360 -16.91 1.12 -10.78
C SER A 360 -18.43 1.10 -10.99
N PHE A 361 -19.17 1.90 -10.22
CA PHE A 361 -20.62 2.04 -10.37
C PHE A 361 -21.01 2.75 -11.67
N VAL A 362 -20.35 3.86 -12.01
CA VAL A 362 -20.59 4.57 -13.28
C VAL A 362 -20.25 3.67 -14.48
N PHE A 363 -19.18 2.90 -14.37
CA PHE A 363 -18.78 1.96 -15.41
C PHE A 363 -19.83 0.84 -15.60
N SER A 364 -20.46 0.34 -14.53
CA SER A 364 -21.55 -0.64 -14.65
C SER A 364 -22.80 -0.07 -15.33
N LEU A 365 -23.13 1.19 -15.08
CA LEU A 365 -24.20 1.90 -15.80
C LEU A 365 -23.86 2.04 -17.29
N LEU A 366 -22.62 2.44 -17.62
CA LEU A 366 -22.16 2.55 -19.00
C LEU A 366 -22.25 1.22 -19.76
N ILE A 367 -21.84 0.11 -19.15
CA ILE A 367 -21.98 -1.22 -19.77
C ILE A 367 -23.45 -1.57 -20.04
N GLY A 368 -24.35 -1.26 -19.11
CA GLY A 368 -25.79 -1.44 -19.30
C GLY A 368 -26.33 -0.62 -20.49
N VAL A 369 -25.85 0.60 -20.68
CA VAL A 369 -26.20 1.45 -21.83
C VAL A 369 -25.68 0.84 -23.14
N ILE A 370 -24.40 0.49 -23.20
CA ILE A 370 -23.74 0.01 -24.43
C ILE A 370 -24.38 -1.31 -24.89
N PHE A 371 -24.46 -2.30 -24.01
CA PHE A 371 -24.97 -3.63 -24.35
C PHE A 371 -26.50 -3.68 -24.43
N GLY A 372 -27.21 -2.77 -23.75
CA GLY A 372 -28.67 -2.62 -23.86
C GLY A 372 -29.12 -1.93 -25.16
N MET A 373 -28.26 -1.10 -25.76
CA MET A 373 -28.62 -0.30 -26.95
C MET A 373 -28.93 -1.16 -28.18
N MET A 374 -28.13 -2.21 -28.42
CA MET A 374 -28.33 -3.09 -29.58
C MET A 374 -29.71 -3.80 -29.56
N PRO A 375 -30.10 -4.53 -28.50
CA PRO A 375 -31.42 -5.15 -28.43
C PRO A 375 -32.56 -4.11 -28.38
N ALA A 376 -32.39 -2.99 -27.68
CA ALA A 376 -33.38 -1.92 -27.64
C ALA A 376 -33.67 -1.34 -29.04
N ASN A 377 -32.62 -1.12 -29.83
CA ASN A 377 -32.75 -0.65 -31.22
C ASN A 377 -33.41 -1.71 -32.12
N LYS A 378 -33.09 -3.00 -31.93
CA LYS A 378 -33.76 -4.10 -32.64
C LYS A 378 -35.27 -4.11 -32.37
N ALA A 379 -35.68 -4.00 -31.12
CA ALA A 379 -37.10 -3.88 -30.73
C ALA A 379 -37.76 -2.62 -31.34
N ALA A 380 -37.07 -1.48 -31.26
CA ALA A 380 -37.55 -0.19 -31.77
C ALA A 380 -37.67 -0.16 -33.30
N ARG A 381 -36.97 -1.00 -34.05
CA ARG A 381 -37.07 -1.09 -35.53
C ARG A 381 -38.04 -2.15 -36.05
N MET A 382 -38.54 -3.04 -35.20
CA MET A 382 -39.48 -4.10 -35.58
C MET A 382 -40.78 -3.54 -36.21
N ARG A 383 -41.21 -4.07 -37.36
CA ARG A 383 -42.46 -3.63 -38.01
C ARG A 383 -43.66 -4.36 -37.40
N PRO A 384 -44.81 -3.68 -37.14
CA PRO A 384 -45.98 -4.28 -36.49
C PRO A 384 -46.50 -5.52 -37.21
N ILE A 385 -46.49 -5.52 -38.54
CA ILE A 385 -46.95 -6.63 -39.38
C ILE A 385 -46.19 -7.93 -39.10
N TYR A 386 -44.86 -7.86 -38.94
CA TYR A 386 -44.06 -9.06 -38.63
C TYR A 386 -44.25 -9.49 -37.17
N ALA A 387 -44.41 -8.54 -36.26
CA ALA A 387 -44.56 -8.81 -34.82
C ALA A 387 -45.92 -9.42 -34.44
N LEU A 388 -46.96 -9.20 -35.25
CA LEU A 388 -48.30 -9.76 -35.04
C LEU A 388 -48.53 -11.08 -35.80
N ARG A 389 -47.64 -11.39 -36.75
CA ARG A 389 -47.69 -12.63 -37.55
C ARG A 389 -46.89 -13.77 -36.92
N SER A 390 -45.94 -13.48 -36.03
CA SER A 390 -45.24 -14.50 -35.26
C SER A 390 -46.22 -15.17 -34.29
N GLU A 391 -46.46 -16.47 -34.48
CA GLU A 391 -47.10 -17.35 -33.48
C GLU A 391 -46.23 -17.51 -32.23
#